data_AF-A0A212INB8-F1
#
_entry.id   AF-A0A212INB8-F1
#
_cell.length_a   1.000
_cell.length_b   1.000
_cell.length_c   1.000
_cell.angle_alpha   90.00
_cell.angle_beta   90.00
_cell.angle_gamma   90.00
#
_symmetry.space_group_name_H-M   'P 1'
#
loop_
_entity.id
_entity.type
_entity.pdbx_description
1 polymer ?
#
loop_
_entity_poly.entity_id
_entity_poly.type
_entity_poly.pdbx_seq_one_letter_code
_entity_poly.pdbx_strand_id
1 'polypeptide(L)'
;MKQIPLKAFPRQSLSIVLEGALYELSLKECNGIMAVSVTRDGTVIVNNRRAVAGAPIIPSRYLNDGNFFIITDNDDLPYYTAFEGGDVFVWMTNEEIDSA
;
A
#
# COMPACT_ATOMS: atom_id res chain seq x y z
N MET A 1 3.54 12.23 -5.36
CA MET A 1 3.71 10.94 -4.68
C MET A 1 4.34 11.14 -3.31
N LYS A 2 3.96 10.36 -2.31
CA LYS A 2 4.57 10.36 -0.96
C LYS A 2 5.09 8.96 -0.66
N GLN A 3 6.39 8.81 -0.43
CA GLN A 3 6.99 7.54 -0.01
C GLN A 3 6.74 7.32 1.48
N ILE A 4 6.34 6.09 1.83
CA ILE A 4 6.06 5.68 3.21
C ILE A 4 7.05 4.55 3.55
N PRO A 5 7.98 4.77 4.49
CA PRO A 5 8.99 3.76 4.80
C PRO A 5 8.34 2.53 5.45
N LEU A 6 8.65 1.36 4.92
CA LEU A 6 8.32 0.08 5.50
C LEU A 6 9.56 -0.56 6.13
N LYS A 7 9.34 -1.52 7.02
CA LYS A 7 10.40 -2.35 7.61
C LYS A 7 10.44 -3.72 6.98
N ALA A 8 11.61 -4.37 7.00
CA ALA A 8 11.75 -5.75 6.51
C ALA A 8 11.15 -6.78 7.48
N PHE A 9 9.88 -6.59 7.86
CA PHE A 9 9.13 -7.48 8.74
C PHE A 9 7.99 -8.17 7.99
N PRO A 10 7.79 -9.48 8.21
CA PRO A 10 6.72 -10.24 7.57
C PRO A 10 5.33 -9.78 8.03
N ARG A 11 5.24 -9.01 9.11
CA ARG A 11 4.00 -8.36 9.56
C ARG A 11 4.33 -7.01 10.15
N GLN A 12 3.62 -5.98 9.71
CA GLN A 12 3.73 -4.64 10.27
C GLN A 12 2.41 -3.87 10.11
N SER A 13 2.20 -2.93 11.02
CA SER A 13 1.09 -1.99 10.94
C SER A 13 1.63 -0.58 11.12
N LEU A 14 0.99 0.38 10.44
CA LEU A 14 1.34 1.79 10.54
C LEU A 14 0.08 2.64 10.40
N SER A 15 0.14 3.84 10.96
CA SER A 15 -0.91 4.84 10.88
C SER A 15 -0.32 6.13 10.34
N ILE A 16 -1.01 6.75 9.37
CA ILE A 16 -0.54 7.97 8.71
C ILE A 16 -1.74 8.84 8.32
N VAL A 17 -1.59 10.16 8.45
CA VAL A 17 -2.59 11.13 7.98
C VAL A 17 -2.20 11.62 6.59
N LEU A 18 -3.10 11.46 5.62
CA LEU A 18 -2.90 11.84 4.22
C LEU A 18 -4.14 12.60 3.75
N GLU A 19 -3.94 13.82 3.23
CA GLU A 19 -5.02 14.72 2.78
C GLU A 19 -6.16 14.88 3.82
N GLY A 20 -5.79 14.94 5.11
CA GLY A 20 -6.73 15.13 6.21
C GLY A 20 -7.47 13.87 6.68
N ALA A 21 -7.27 12.72 6.04
CA ALA A 21 -7.84 11.44 6.47
C ALA A 21 -6.79 10.57 7.19
N LEU A 22 -7.20 9.90 8.28
CA LEU A 22 -6.38 8.91 8.97
C LEU A 22 -6.45 7.58 8.24
N TYR A 23 -5.30 7.09 7.79
CA TYR A 23 -5.16 5.75 7.25
C TYR A 23 -4.44 4.86 8.25
N GLU A 24 -5.01 3.69 8.50
CA GLU A 24 -4.39 2.62 9.27
C GLU A 24 -4.19 1.44 8.32
N LEU A 25 -2.94 1.03 8.16
CA LEU A 25 -2.55 -0.03 7.25
C LEU A 25 -1.96 -1.19 8.02
N SER A 26 -2.25 -2.41 7.57
CA SER A 26 -1.53 -3.61 7.99
C SER A 26 -1.01 -4.34 6.77
N LEU A 27 0.28 -4.66 6.76
CA LEU A 27 0.89 -5.54 5.77
C LEU A 27 1.29 -6.84 6.45
N LYS A 28 0.99 -7.97 5.80
CA LYS A 28 1.34 -9.30 6.33
C LYS A 28 1.69 -10.30 5.23
N GLU A 29 2.67 -11.13 5.50
CA GLU A 29 3.03 -12.29 4.70
C GLU A 29 1.92 -13.34 4.83
N CYS A 30 1.58 -13.97 3.71
CA CYS A 30 0.53 -14.97 3.56
C CYS A 30 0.95 -16.04 2.54
N ASN A 31 1.84 -16.95 2.92
CA ASN A 31 2.29 -18.08 2.10
C ASN A 31 2.90 -17.66 0.74
N GLY A 32 3.97 -16.87 0.78
CA GLY A 32 4.75 -16.41 -0.37
C GLY A 32 4.25 -15.11 -1.01
N ILE A 33 3.22 -14.47 -0.44
CA ILE A 33 2.70 -13.18 -0.92
C ILE A 33 2.50 -12.21 0.24
N MET A 34 2.60 -10.91 -0.05
CA MET A 34 2.18 -9.87 0.88
C MET A 34 0.69 -9.56 0.69
N ALA A 35 -0.03 -9.42 1.79
CA ALA A 35 -1.41 -8.95 1.84
C ALA A 35 -1.47 -7.62 2.61
N VAL A 36 -2.34 -6.72 2.16
CA VAL A 36 -2.54 -5.38 2.72
C VAL A 36 -4.00 -5.19 3.12
N SER A 37 -4.21 -4.61 4.30
CA SER A 37 -5.50 -4.10 4.74
C SER A 37 -5.39 -2.60 4.93
N VAL A 38 -6.49 -1.89 4.67
CA VAL A 38 -6.58 -0.43 4.78
C VAL A 38 -7.88 -0.08 5.49
N THR A 39 -7.76 0.61 6.60
CA THR A 39 -8.85 1.32 7.27
C THR A 39 -8.63 2.81 7.06
N ARG A 40 -9.70 3.54 6.75
CA ARG A 40 -9.69 4.99 6.62
C ARG A 40 -10.74 5.57 7.54
N ASP A 41 -10.34 6.48 8.43
CA ASP A 41 -11.22 7.16 9.38
C ASP A 41 -12.15 6.17 10.12
N GLY A 42 -11.58 5.02 10.55
CA GLY A 42 -12.30 3.93 11.23
C GLY A 42 -13.13 3.01 10.33
N THR A 43 -13.25 3.30 9.03
CA THR A 43 -13.96 2.48 8.05
C THR A 43 -13.02 1.53 7.32
N VAL A 44 -13.29 0.23 7.36
CA VAL A 44 -12.50 -0.76 6.62
C VAL A 44 -12.78 -0.63 5.13
N ILE A 45 -11.76 -0.25 4.35
CA ILE A 45 -11.83 -0.10 2.89
C ILE A 45 -11.37 -1.38 2.18
N VAL A 46 -10.29 -1.97 2.68
CA VAL A 46 -9.68 -3.19 2.14
C VAL A 46 -9.31 -4.11 3.29
N ASN A 47 -9.61 -5.41 3.15
CA ASN A 47 -9.23 -6.42 4.14
C ASN A 47 -8.43 -7.54 3.47
N ASN A 48 -7.16 -7.68 3.83
CA ASN A 48 -6.24 -8.74 3.42
C ASN A 48 -6.14 -8.97 1.90
N ARG A 49 -6.10 -7.89 1.13
CA ARG A 49 -5.94 -7.99 -0.32
C ARG A 49 -4.48 -8.26 -0.68
N ARG A 50 -4.24 -9.14 -1.65
CA ARG A 50 -2.90 -9.37 -2.21
C ARG A 50 -2.30 -8.07 -2.75
N ALA A 51 -1.07 -7.76 -2.34
CA ALA A 51 -0.25 -6.73 -2.95
C ALA A 51 0.26 -7.21 -4.31
N VAL A 52 0.16 -6.36 -5.33
CA VAL A 52 0.66 -6.61 -6.68
C VAL A 52 1.49 -5.39 -7.06
N ALA A 53 2.67 -5.62 -7.64
CA ALA A 53 3.56 -4.55 -8.06
C ALA A 53 2.85 -3.57 -8.99
N GLY A 54 3.05 -2.27 -8.74
CA GLY A 54 2.49 -1.18 -9.56
C GLY A 54 0.97 -1.06 -9.55
N ALA A 55 0.24 -1.94 -8.86
CA ALA A 55 -1.22 -1.95 -8.85
C ALA A 55 -1.80 -1.26 -7.60
N PRO A 56 -2.97 -0.60 -7.72
CA PRO A 56 -3.61 0.05 -6.59
C PRO A 56 -4.06 -0.95 -5.53
N ILE A 57 -3.74 -0.66 -4.26
CA ILE A 57 -4.22 -1.46 -3.12
C ILE A 57 -5.73 -1.32 -2.94
N ILE A 58 -6.29 -0.12 -3.09
CA ILE A 58 -7.75 0.09 -3.05
C ILE A 58 -8.31 -0.12 -4.46
N PRO A 59 -9.09 -1.18 -4.72
CA PRO A 59 -9.45 -1.57 -6.09
C PRO A 59 -10.48 -0.66 -6.76
N SER A 60 -11.35 -0.02 -5.98
CA SER A 60 -12.40 0.84 -6.51
C SER A 60 -11.99 2.30 -6.36
N ARG A 61 -12.03 3.02 -7.49
CA ARG A 61 -11.81 4.47 -7.53
C ARG A 61 -12.83 5.27 -6.71
N TYR A 62 -14.04 4.72 -6.55
CA TYR A 62 -15.10 5.34 -5.75
C TYR A 62 -14.90 5.19 -4.23
N LEU A 63 -13.88 4.45 -3.79
CA LEU A 63 -13.59 4.19 -2.38
C LEU A 63 -12.32 4.89 -1.88
N ASN A 64 -11.69 5.74 -2.69
CA ASN A 64 -10.41 6.34 -2.34
C ASN A 64 -10.24 7.78 -2.85
N ASP A 65 -9.55 8.60 -2.05
CA ASP A 65 -9.15 9.97 -2.40
C ASP A 65 -7.68 10.04 -2.83
N GLY A 66 -7.16 8.91 -3.28
CA GLY A 66 -5.74 8.61 -3.44
C GLY A 66 -5.47 7.18 -2.99
N ASN A 67 -4.39 6.58 -3.48
CA ASN A 67 -4.19 5.15 -3.36
C ASN A 67 -2.76 4.79 -2.96
N PHE A 68 -2.61 3.56 -2.49
CA PHE A 68 -1.32 3.00 -2.12
C PHE A 68 -0.84 2.04 -3.20
N PHE A 69 0.47 2.02 -3.42
CA PHE A 69 1.14 1.16 -4.38
C PHE A 69 2.44 0.64 -3.76
N ILE A 70 2.82 -0.59 -4.12
CA ILE A 70 4.21 -1.04 -3.93
C ILE A 70 4.83 -1.09 -5.32
N ILE A 71 5.87 -0.29 -5.53
CA ILE A 71 6.68 -0.29 -6.74
C ILE A 71 7.86 -1.22 -6.49
N THR A 72 8.09 -2.16 -7.39
CA THR A 72 9.18 -3.13 -7.30
C THR A 72 10.05 -3.03 -8.54
N ASP A 73 11.24 -3.62 -8.48
CA ASP A 73 12.07 -3.79 -9.67
C ASP A 73 11.47 -4.90 -10.55
N ASN A 74 11.43 -4.67 -11.88
CA ASN A 74 11.00 -5.64 -12.90
C ASN A 74 9.61 -6.28 -12.71
N ASP A 75 8.67 -5.58 -12.05
CA ASP A 75 7.30 -6.08 -11.75
C ASP A 75 7.27 -7.37 -10.91
N ASP A 76 8.35 -7.66 -10.17
CA ASP A 76 8.41 -8.79 -9.25
C ASP A 76 7.36 -8.64 -8.13
N LEU A 77 6.87 -9.77 -7.60
CA LEU A 77 5.91 -9.73 -6.50
C LEU A 77 6.51 -9.02 -5.27
N PRO A 78 5.82 -8.00 -4.71
CA PRO A 78 6.29 -7.33 -3.52
C PRO A 78 6.52 -8.29 -2.36
N TYR A 79 7.68 -8.19 -1.71
CA TYR A 79 7.99 -9.07 -0.59
C TYR A 79 8.76 -8.36 0.52
N TYR A 80 8.42 -8.68 1.76
CA TYR A 80 8.86 -7.89 2.91
C TYR A 80 10.39 -7.80 3.04
N THR A 81 11.14 -8.78 2.56
CA THR A 81 12.62 -8.76 2.62
C THR A 81 13.23 -7.66 1.77
N ALA A 82 12.49 -7.09 0.82
CA ALA A 82 12.94 -6.02 -0.07
C ALA A 82 12.47 -4.61 0.34
N PHE A 83 11.63 -4.48 1.39
CA PHE A 83 11.00 -3.20 1.79
C PHE A 83 11.95 -2.11 2.32
N GLU A 84 13.13 -2.49 2.83
CA GLU A 84 14.19 -1.53 3.21
C GLU A 84 15.23 -1.36 2.08
N GLY A 85 14.96 -1.95 0.90
CA GLY A 85 15.80 -1.91 -0.29
C GLY A 85 15.02 -1.37 -1.50
N GLY A 86 14.80 -2.24 -2.50
CA GLY A 86 14.23 -1.86 -3.80
C GLY A 86 12.71 -1.71 -3.84
N ASP A 87 11.97 -2.40 -2.97
CA ASP A 87 10.51 -2.30 -2.94
C ASP A 87 10.08 -1.02 -2.22
N VAL A 88 9.43 -0.11 -2.95
CA VAL A 88 9.02 1.20 -2.43
C VAL A 88 7.51 1.25 -2.25
N PHE A 89 7.07 1.49 -1.02
CA PHE A 89 5.67 1.76 -0.72
C PHE A 89 5.36 3.25 -0.85
N VAL A 90 4.38 3.59 -1.68
CA VAL A 90 4.01 4.97 -1.97
C VAL A 90 2.52 5.19 -1.85
N TRP A 91 2.16 6.42 -1.55
CA TRP A 91 0.80 6.94 -1.70
C TRP A 91 0.77 8.02 -2.79
N MET A 92 -0.26 8.00 -3.62
CA MET A 92 -0.45 8.93 -4.73
C MET A 92 -1.86 9.52 -4.69
N THR A 93 -2.01 10.78 -5.06
CA THR A 93 -3.34 11.40 -5.23
C THR A 93 -4.04 10.81 -6.46
N ASN A 94 -5.37 10.95 -6.55
CA ASN A 94 -6.10 10.53 -7.76
C ASN A 94 -5.62 11.27 -9.03
N GLU A 95 -5.23 12.53 -8.92
CA GLU A 95 -4.69 13.32 -10.04
C GLU A 95 -3.33 12.78 -10.52
N GLU A 96 -2.45 12.38 -9.59
CA GLU A 96 -1.17 11.76 -9.91
C GLU A 96 -1.36 10.39 -10.59
N ILE A 97 -2.37 9.62 -10.16
CA ILE A 97 -2.70 8.31 -10.75
C ILE A 97 -3.23 8.47 -12.17
N ASP A 98 -4.08 9.46 -12.43
CA ASP A 98 -4.66 9.71 -13.76
C ASP A 98 -3.65 10.21 -14.80
N SER A 99 -2.54 10.79 -14.32
CA SER A 99 -1.49 11.36 -15.16
C SER A 99 -0.33 10.39 -15.41
N ALA A 100 -0.39 9.19 -14.83
CA ALA A 100 0.67 8.17 -14.86
C ALA A 100 0.58 7.21 -16.06
#